data_AF-A0A150MV25-F1
#
_entry.id   AF-A0A150MV25-F1
#
_cell.length_a   1.000
_cell.length_b   1.000
_cell.length_c   1.000
_cell.angle_alpha   90.00
_cell.angle_beta   90.00
_cell.angle_gamma   90.00
#
_symmetry.space_group_name_H-M   'P 1'
#
loop_
_entity.id
_entity.type
_entity.pdbx_description
1 polymer ?
#
loop_
_entity_poly.entity_id
_entity_poly.type
_entity_poly.pdbx_seq_one_letter_code
_entity_poly.pdbx_strand_id
1 'polypeptide(L)'
;MGNERDRVYRYEGALNGLDDAVVLLAWKADEPMTPDHLHVVFDTDRELGDEEILRYDAERWTIECVFQQAKDQLKLDGYRVRHVRAVKRYGGVVLFACVYSIAESQPDLSSGLELLRSRKGHSVVEFIDDAAKQEIPIDVIKKQLHVA
;
A
#
# COMPACT_ATOMS: atom_id res chain seq x y z
N MET A 1 -3.85 13.38 -15.94
CA MET A 1 -5.17 13.01 -15.38
C MET A 1 -5.71 14.24 -14.68
N GLY A 2 -7.00 14.56 -14.88
CA GLY A 2 -7.76 15.59 -14.14
C GLY A 2 -7.28 17.03 -14.26
N ASN A 3 -7.80 17.80 -15.22
CA ASN A 3 -7.61 19.25 -15.34
C ASN A 3 -8.63 19.98 -14.43
N GLU A 4 -8.62 19.67 -13.13
CA GLU A 4 -9.35 20.44 -12.11
C GLU A 4 -8.40 21.54 -11.63
N ARG A 5 -8.72 22.81 -11.93
CA ARG A 5 -7.90 23.94 -11.49
C ARG A 5 -8.22 24.22 -10.03
N ASP A 6 -7.54 23.52 -9.13
CA ASP A 6 -7.61 23.83 -7.71
C ASP A 6 -7.23 25.30 -7.46
N ARG A 7 -7.94 25.93 -6.54
CA ARG A 7 -7.58 27.27 -6.05
C ARG A 7 -6.62 27.07 -4.91
N VAL A 8 -5.35 27.39 -5.16
CA VAL A 8 -4.25 27.19 -4.22
C VAL A 8 -3.71 28.55 -3.80
N TYR A 9 -3.55 28.73 -2.49
CA TYR A 9 -2.91 29.90 -1.89
C TYR A 9 -1.71 29.44 -1.09
N ARG A 10 -0.56 30.08 -1.35
CA ARG A 10 0.71 29.78 -0.70
C ARG A 10 1.01 30.83 0.37
N TYR A 11 1.32 30.36 1.56
CA TYR A 11 1.96 31.14 2.60
C TYR A 11 3.40 30.66 2.76
N GLU A 12 4.34 31.60 2.78
CA GLU A 12 5.74 31.33 3.10
C GLU A 12 6.18 32.22 4.26
N GLY A 13 6.81 31.60 5.26
CA GLY A 13 7.41 32.32 6.37
C GLY A 13 7.37 31.56 7.69
N ALA A 14 7.62 32.30 8.76
CA ALA A 14 7.80 31.70 10.07
C ALA A 14 6.48 31.16 10.66
N LEU A 15 6.48 29.88 11.05
CA LEU A 15 5.33 29.21 11.65
C LEU A 15 5.78 28.26 12.77
N ASN A 16 5.22 28.42 13.97
CA ASN A 16 5.41 27.52 15.12
C ASN A 16 6.88 27.18 15.44
N GLY A 17 7.79 28.16 15.31
CA GLY A 17 9.22 27.97 15.61
C GLY A 17 10.06 27.42 14.45
N LEU A 18 9.47 27.29 13.26
CA LEU A 18 10.18 27.12 12.01
C LEU A 18 10.29 28.48 11.34
N ASP A 19 11.49 28.87 10.92
CA ASP A 19 11.74 30.17 10.28
C ASP A 19 11.22 30.21 8.85
N ASP A 20 11.29 29.08 8.15
CA ASP A 20 10.95 28.93 6.74
C ASP A 20 9.98 27.76 6.54
N ALA A 21 8.68 28.03 6.69
CA ALA A 21 7.62 27.07 6.39
C ALA A 21 6.82 27.48 5.16
N VAL A 22 6.34 26.49 4.42
CA VAL A 22 5.39 26.65 3.32
C VAL A 22 4.07 26.02 3.72
N VAL A 23 2.97 26.77 3.61
CA VAL A 23 1.61 26.27 3.82
C VAL A 23 0.80 26.50 2.55
N LEU A 24 0.27 25.43 1.98
CA LEU A 24 -0.69 25.49 0.89
C LEU A 24 -2.11 25.34 1.43
N LEU A 25 -2.96 26.28 1.06
CA LEU A 25 -4.40 26.27 1.31
C LEU A 25 -5.08 26.01 -0.03
N ALA A 26 -5.62 24.80 -0.21
CA ALA A 26 -6.20 24.35 -1.46
C ALA A 26 -7.70 24.09 -1.33
N TRP A 27 -8.46 24.50 -2.35
CA TRP A 27 -9.86 24.13 -2.57
C TRP A 27 -10.04 23.64 -3.98
N LYS A 28 -10.90 22.65 -4.18
CA LYS A 28 -11.31 22.28 -5.53
C LYS A 28 -12.00 23.43 -6.24
N ALA A 29 -11.89 23.46 -7.57
CA ALA A 29 -12.43 24.54 -8.39
C ALA A 29 -13.94 24.75 -8.20
N ASP A 30 -14.66 23.66 -8.02
CA ASP A 30 -16.12 23.55 -7.98
C ASP A 30 -16.72 23.59 -6.57
N GLU A 31 -15.89 23.50 -5.52
CA GLU A 31 -16.34 23.53 -4.13
C GLU A 31 -16.42 24.98 -3.59
N PRO A 32 -17.19 25.27 -2.54
CA PRO A 32 -17.17 26.59 -1.92
C PRO A 32 -15.87 26.79 -1.12
N MET A 33 -15.34 28.02 -1.05
CA MET A 33 -14.18 28.37 -0.22
C MET A 33 -14.55 28.48 1.26
N THR A 34 -15.06 27.39 1.82
CA THR A 34 -15.35 27.25 3.25
C THR A 34 -14.30 26.37 3.91
N PRO A 35 -14.11 26.47 5.24
CA PRO A 35 -13.20 25.60 5.97
C PRO A 35 -13.49 24.10 5.80
N ASP A 36 -14.74 23.71 5.56
CA ASP A 36 -15.13 22.30 5.38
C ASP A 36 -14.53 21.65 4.13
N HIS A 37 -14.16 22.46 3.13
CA HIS A 37 -13.58 22.01 1.86
C HIS A 37 -12.10 22.40 1.73
N LEU A 38 -11.50 22.92 2.80
CA LEU A 38 -10.12 23.36 2.82
C LEU A 38 -9.19 22.16 3.01
N HIS A 39 -8.30 21.97 2.04
CA HIS A 39 -7.18 21.06 2.16
C HIS A 39 -5.90 21.83 2.49
N VAL A 40 -5.29 21.54 3.64
CA VAL A 40 -4.08 22.23 4.11
C VAL A 40 -2.88 21.29 3.99
N VAL A 41 -1.89 21.69 3.21
CA VAL A 41 -0.61 20.98 3.09
C VAL A 41 0.50 21.84 3.67
N PHE A 42 1.41 21.20 4.39
CA PHE A 42 2.54 21.84 5.06
C PHE A 42 3.85 21.25 4.55
N ASP A 43 4.80 22.10 4.19
CA ASP A 43 6.14 21.73 3.76
C ASP A 43 7.20 22.64 4.40
N THR A 44 8.44 22.15 4.46
CA THR A 44 9.61 22.89 4.94
C THR A 44 10.58 23.26 3.82
N ASP A 45 10.36 22.74 2.61
CA ASP A 45 11.18 23.01 1.45
C ASP A 45 10.56 24.13 0.60
N ARG A 46 11.20 25.30 0.63
CA ARG A 46 10.80 26.49 -0.14
C ARG A 46 11.17 26.43 -1.61
N GLU A 47 12.03 25.51 -2.02
CA GLU A 47 12.45 25.37 -3.41
C GLU A 47 11.38 24.65 -4.25
N LEU A 48 10.47 23.92 -3.59
CA LEU A 48 9.37 23.22 -4.24
C LEU A 48 8.25 24.17 -4.68
N GLY A 49 7.79 23.98 -5.91
CA GLY A 49 6.59 24.63 -6.42
C GLY A 49 5.30 24.05 -5.81
N ASP A 50 4.20 24.78 -5.92
CA ASP A 50 2.90 24.37 -5.36
C ASP A 50 2.44 23.01 -5.91
N GLU A 51 2.60 22.79 -7.22
CA GLU A 51 2.25 21.52 -7.87
C GLU A 51 3.09 20.35 -7.37
N GLU A 52 4.37 20.57 -7.03
CA GLU A 52 5.26 19.52 -6.54
C GLU A 52 4.89 19.11 -5.12
N ILE A 53 4.63 20.10 -4.25
CA ILE A 53 4.17 19.87 -2.87
C ILE A 53 2.84 19.09 -2.89
N LEU A 54 1.86 19.54 -3.69
CA LEU A 54 0.58 18.84 -3.83
C LEU A 54 0.73 17.43 -4.40
N ARG A 55 1.65 17.24 -5.36
CA ARG A 55 1.96 15.90 -5.88
C ARG A 55 2.53 14.99 -4.80
N TYR A 56 3.47 15.47 -3.99
CA TYR A 56 4.03 14.68 -2.89
C TYR A 56 3.00 14.35 -1.82
N ASP A 57 2.11 15.28 -1.48
CA ASP A 57 1.02 15.00 -0.56
C ASP A 57 0.02 13.99 -1.16
N ALA A 58 -0.28 14.08 -2.46
CA ALA A 58 -1.09 13.06 -3.15
C ALA A 58 -0.42 11.68 -3.13
N GLU A 59 0.91 11.59 -3.27
CA GLU A 59 1.65 10.33 -3.16
C GLU A 59 1.56 9.72 -1.75
N ARG A 60 1.39 10.53 -0.69
CA ARG A 60 1.20 10.03 0.69
C ARG A 60 -0.01 9.10 0.82
N TRP A 61 -1.10 9.36 0.08
CA TRP A 61 -2.29 8.50 0.08
C TRP A 61 -1.97 7.07 -0.34
N THR A 62 -0.94 6.87 -1.18
CA THR A 62 -0.53 5.54 -1.64
C THR A 62 -0.05 4.67 -0.46
N ILE A 63 0.58 5.27 0.56
CA ILE A 63 0.97 4.56 1.78
C ILE A 63 -0.27 4.03 2.52
N GLU A 64 -1.32 4.83 2.65
CA GLU A 64 -2.57 4.44 3.30
C GLU A 64 -3.26 3.31 2.54
N CYS A 65 -3.32 3.40 1.20
CA CYS A 65 -3.82 2.33 0.34
C CYS A 65 -3.09 1.00 0.58
N VAL A 66 -1.75 1.01 0.67
CA VAL A 66 -0.96 -0.19 0.95
C VAL A 66 -1.31 -0.78 2.33
N PHE A 67 -1.46 0.05 3.36
CA PHE A 67 -1.87 -0.44 4.69
C PHE A 67 -3.29 -1.03 4.68
N GLN A 68 -4.22 -0.40 3.98
CA GLN A 68 -5.59 -0.90 3.84
C GLN A 68 -5.59 -2.26 3.14
N GLN A 69 -4.87 -2.38 2.01
CA GLN A 69 -4.72 -3.64 1.29
C GLN A 69 -4.04 -4.73 2.15
N ALA A 70 -3.02 -4.37 2.94
CA ALA A 70 -2.37 -5.31 3.86
C ALA A 70 -3.32 -5.81 4.97
N LYS A 71 -4.21 -4.95 5.51
CA LYS A 71 -5.25 -5.38 6.44
C LYS A 71 -6.24 -6.33 5.77
N ASP A 72 -6.77 -5.94 4.62
CA ASP A 72 -7.82 -6.71 3.94
C ASP A 72 -7.32 -8.07 3.43
N GLN A 73 -6.14 -8.09 2.81
CA GLN A 73 -5.62 -9.26 2.10
C GLN A 73 -4.59 -10.08 2.86
N LEU A 74 -3.83 -9.46 3.77
CA LEU A 74 -2.79 -10.13 4.57
C LEU A 74 -3.19 -10.26 6.05
N LYS A 75 -4.38 -9.78 6.42
CA LYS A 75 -4.96 -9.89 7.78
C LYS A 75 -4.10 -9.22 8.85
N LEU A 76 -3.43 -8.11 8.47
CA LEU A 76 -2.57 -7.34 9.37
C LEU A 76 -3.27 -6.95 10.68
N ASP A 77 -4.57 -6.65 10.62
CA ASP A 77 -5.43 -6.32 11.76
C ASP A 77 -6.26 -7.51 12.30
N GLY A 78 -6.30 -8.63 11.57
CA GLY A 78 -7.03 -9.84 11.93
C GLY A 78 -6.27 -10.77 12.88
N TYR A 79 -4.94 -10.68 12.94
CA TYR A 79 -4.11 -11.55 13.78
C TYR A 79 -3.90 -10.98 15.18
N ARG A 80 -4.46 -11.65 16.21
CA ARG A 80 -4.25 -11.27 17.63
C ARG A 80 -2.92 -11.80 18.16
N VAL A 81 -1.84 -11.08 17.90
CA VAL A 81 -0.50 -11.40 18.40
C VAL A 81 -0.27 -10.76 19.77
N ARG A 82 0.03 -11.56 20.80
CA ARG A 82 0.12 -11.09 22.21
C ARG A 82 1.51 -10.69 22.69
N HIS A 83 2.55 -11.02 21.94
CA HIS A 83 3.94 -10.71 22.31
C HIS A 83 4.55 -9.70 21.35
N VAL A 84 5.19 -8.66 21.88
CA VAL A 84 5.86 -7.60 21.08
C VAL A 84 6.85 -8.19 20.08
N ARG A 85 7.63 -9.21 20.47
CA ARG A 85 8.57 -9.89 19.57
C ARG A 85 7.85 -10.56 18.39
N ALA A 86 6.69 -11.17 18.64
CA ALA A 86 5.90 -11.81 17.59
C ALA A 86 5.23 -10.77 16.69
N VAL A 87 4.77 -9.62 17.24
CA VAL A 87 4.26 -8.49 16.45
C VAL A 87 5.32 -7.98 15.48
N LYS A 88 6.56 -7.78 15.95
CA LYS A 88 7.68 -7.35 15.09
C LYS A 88 7.97 -8.35 13.96
N ARG A 89 7.99 -9.65 14.27
CA ARG A 89 8.19 -10.70 13.27
C ARG A 89 7.07 -10.74 12.24
N TYR A 90 5.82 -10.69 12.70
CA TYR A 90 4.65 -10.69 11.84
C TYR A 90 4.65 -9.47 10.91
N GLY A 91 4.89 -8.27 11.44
CA GLY A 91 5.02 -7.05 10.65
C GLY A 91 6.11 -7.16 9.58
N GLY A 92 7.27 -7.74 9.93
CA GLY A 92 8.33 -8.02 8.95
C GLY A 92 7.87 -8.94 7.82
N VAL A 93 7.20 -10.05 8.13
CA VAL A 93 6.68 -10.99 7.12
C VAL A 93 5.64 -10.33 6.21
N VAL A 94 4.72 -9.54 6.78
CA VAL A 94 3.72 -8.79 6.00
C VAL A 94 4.41 -7.79 5.07
N LEU A 95 5.39 -7.04 5.56
CA LEU A 95 6.14 -6.08 4.75
C LEU A 95 6.90 -6.77 3.61
N PHE A 96 7.57 -7.89 3.88
CA PHE A 96 8.23 -8.70 2.86
C PHE A 96 7.24 -9.20 1.80
N ALA A 97 6.06 -9.69 2.22
CA ALA A 97 5.02 -10.09 1.28
C ALA A 97 4.58 -8.90 0.42
N CYS A 98 4.38 -7.71 1.00
CA CYS A 98 4.00 -6.53 0.26
C CYS A 98 5.03 -6.14 -0.81
N VAL A 99 6.30 -6.01 -0.41
CA VAL A 99 7.39 -5.63 -1.32
C VAL A 99 7.55 -6.65 -2.43
N TYR A 100 7.52 -7.95 -2.10
CA TYR A 100 7.66 -9.02 -3.08
C TYR A 100 6.49 -9.02 -4.08
N SER A 101 5.25 -8.83 -3.61
CA SER A 101 4.06 -8.73 -4.46
C SER A 101 4.14 -7.54 -5.42
N ILE A 102 4.54 -6.37 -4.94
CA ILE A 102 4.67 -5.17 -5.77
C ILE A 102 5.77 -5.36 -6.82
N ALA A 103 6.90 -5.98 -6.44
CA ALA A 103 8.02 -6.24 -7.34
C ALA A 103 7.68 -7.19 -8.51
N GLU A 104 6.80 -8.18 -8.28
CA GLU A 104 6.43 -9.17 -9.30
C GLU A 104 5.42 -8.67 -10.34
N SER A 105 4.50 -7.77 -9.97
CA SER A 105 3.38 -7.39 -10.86
C SER A 105 3.38 -5.94 -11.32
N GLN A 106 4.09 -5.01 -10.65
CA GLN A 106 3.94 -3.54 -10.78
C GLN A 106 2.51 -3.02 -10.48
N PRO A 107 2.33 -1.73 -10.13
CA PRO A 107 2.75 -1.06 -8.91
C PRO A 107 1.86 -1.36 -7.67
N ASP A 108 0.76 -2.11 -7.82
CA ASP A 108 -0.21 -2.28 -6.74
C ASP A 108 -0.10 -3.64 -6.04
N LEU A 109 -0.28 -3.61 -4.71
CA LEU A 109 -0.16 -4.80 -3.86
C LEU A 109 -1.24 -5.85 -4.18
N SER A 110 -2.44 -5.43 -4.62
CA SER A 110 -3.55 -6.35 -4.88
C SER A 110 -3.26 -7.26 -6.07
N SER A 111 -2.92 -6.68 -7.21
CA SER A 111 -2.54 -7.40 -8.43
C SER A 111 -1.31 -8.28 -8.19
N GLY A 112 -0.36 -7.80 -7.38
CA GLY A 112 0.76 -8.56 -6.86
C GLY A 112 0.33 -9.85 -6.16
N LEU A 113 -0.54 -9.73 -5.15
CA LEU A 113 -1.02 -10.86 -4.38
C LEU A 113 -1.88 -11.82 -5.20
N GLU A 114 -2.72 -11.33 -6.10
CA GLU A 114 -3.52 -12.15 -7.01
C GLU A 114 -2.63 -12.98 -7.95
N LEU A 115 -1.62 -12.37 -8.55
CA LEU A 115 -0.66 -13.08 -9.40
C LEU A 115 0.05 -14.19 -8.62
N LEU A 116 0.55 -13.89 -7.42
CA LEU A 116 1.25 -14.88 -6.59
C LEU A 116 0.33 -16.03 -6.15
N ARG A 117 -0.93 -15.73 -5.80
CA ARG A 117 -1.93 -16.76 -5.49
C ARG A 117 -2.23 -17.64 -6.71
N SER A 118 -2.38 -17.02 -7.88
CA SER A 118 -2.59 -17.74 -9.14
C SER A 118 -1.39 -18.65 -9.46
N ARG A 119 -0.16 -18.14 -9.42
CA ARG A 119 1.07 -18.93 -9.64
C ARG A 119 1.19 -20.10 -8.67
N LYS A 120 0.88 -19.87 -7.38
CA LYS A 120 0.85 -20.95 -6.39
C LYS A 120 -0.17 -22.03 -6.77
N GLY A 121 -1.35 -21.65 -7.23
CA GLY A 121 -2.37 -22.59 -7.71
C GLY A 121 -1.85 -23.45 -8.88
N HIS A 122 -1.26 -22.81 -9.89
CA HIS A 122 -0.66 -23.51 -11.04
C HIS A 122 0.45 -24.48 -10.61
N SER A 123 1.36 -24.04 -9.75
CA SER A 123 2.45 -24.88 -9.24
C SER A 123 1.95 -26.10 -8.47
N VAL A 124 0.85 -25.99 -7.72
CA VAL A 124 0.23 -27.14 -7.04
C VAL A 124 -0.36 -28.12 -8.06
N VAL A 125 -1.01 -27.63 -9.13
CA VAL A 125 -1.55 -28.48 -10.19
C VAL A 125 -0.44 -29.22 -10.93
N GLU A 126 0.63 -28.53 -11.31
CA GLU A 126 1.82 -29.12 -11.94
C GLU A 126 2.45 -30.19 -11.03
N PHE A 127 2.59 -29.90 -9.74
CA PHE A 127 3.09 -30.86 -8.76
C PHE A 127 2.22 -32.13 -8.69
N ILE A 128 0.89 -32.00 -8.70
CA ILE A 128 -0.03 -33.15 -8.67
C ILE A 128 0.10 -33.99 -9.94
N ASP A 129 0.18 -33.32 -11.11
CA ASP A 129 0.32 -33.99 -12.40
C ASP A 129 1.64 -34.77 -12.49
N ASP A 130 2.76 -34.17 -12.07
CA ASP A 130 4.07 -34.82 -12.04
C ASP A 130 4.12 -35.99 -11.05
N ALA A 131 3.47 -35.87 -9.89
CA ALA A 131 3.37 -36.95 -8.92
C ALA A 131 2.49 -38.11 -9.45
N ALA A 132 1.42 -37.80 -10.17
CA ALA A 132 0.55 -38.80 -10.78
C ALA A 132 1.28 -39.59 -11.89
N LYS A 133 2.08 -38.91 -12.72
CA LYS A 133 2.96 -39.55 -13.74
C LYS A 133 3.99 -40.49 -13.12
N GLN A 134 4.38 -40.27 -11.87
CA GLN A 134 5.31 -41.12 -11.11
C GLN A 134 4.60 -42.22 -10.31
N GLU A 135 3.30 -42.41 -10.51
CA GLU A 135 2.47 -43.41 -9.81
C GLU A 135 2.50 -43.26 -8.27
N ILE A 136 2.73 -42.05 -7.77
CA ILE A 136 2.71 -41.79 -6.33
C ILE A 136 1.25 -41.92 -5.83
N PRO A 137 0.99 -42.73 -4.77
CA PRO A 137 -0.35 -42.89 -4.25
C PRO A 137 -0.97 -41.57 -3.78
N ILE A 138 -2.26 -41.36 -4.07
CA ILE A 138 -2.97 -40.11 -3.75
C ILE A 138 -2.96 -39.78 -2.25
N ASP A 139 -2.91 -40.78 -1.38
CA ASP A 139 -2.84 -40.59 0.08
C ASP A 139 -1.51 -39.94 0.49
N VAL A 140 -0.42 -40.26 -0.21
CA VAL A 140 0.91 -39.64 0.00
C VAL A 140 0.87 -38.20 -0.48
N ILE A 141 0.28 -37.93 -1.64
CA ILE A 141 0.13 -36.56 -2.19
C ILE A 141 -0.71 -35.70 -1.25
N LYS A 142 -1.86 -36.19 -0.76
CA LYS A 142 -2.73 -35.48 0.19
C LYS A 142 -2.01 -35.16 1.50
N LYS A 143 -1.19 -36.10 2.00
CA LYS A 143 -0.36 -35.90 3.19
C LYS A 143 0.69 -34.81 2.97
N GLN A 144 1.35 -34.80 1.81
CA GLN A 144 2.35 -33.76 1.47
C GLN A 144 1.71 -32.38 1.30
N LEU A 145 0.52 -32.30 0.72
CA LEU A 145 -0.23 -31.06 0.55
C LEU A 145 -1.00 -30.61 1.80
N HIS A 146 -0.95 -31.39 2.89
CA HIS A 146 -1.65 -31.10 4.15
C HIS A 146 -3.17 -30.94 3.97
N VAL A 147 -3.79 -31.75 3.11
CA VAL A 147 -5.24 -31.77 2.82
C VAL A 147 -5.88 -33.15 3.13
N ALA A 148 -5.15 -34.01 3.83
CA ALA A 148 -5.62 -35.30 4.33
C ALA A 148 -6.36 -35.15 5.67
#